data_AF-A0A917AS45-F1
#
_entry.id   AF-A0A917AS45-F1
#
_cell.length_a   1.000
_cell.length_b   1.000
_cell.length_c   1.000
_cell.angle_alpha   90.00
_cell.angle_beta   90.00
_cell.angle_gamma   90.00
#
_symmetry.space_group_name_H-M   'P 1'
#
loop_
_entity.id
_entity.type
_entity.pdbx_description
1 polymer ?
#
loop_
_entity_poly.entity_id
_entity_poly.type
_entity_poly.pdbx_seq_one_letter_code
_entity_poly.pdbx_strand_id
1 'polypeptide(L)'
;MRQLARHYAYILPGLPIALFSLSLLLSLTAASIATSVIWLGALLMPITLLVASGFAELSRNRLRLWGAAVEPVSYRPSGPGPLGLLRLLLDPRRWLDLVFETLIAFPLRLVTFLVTLVWTVGAAAGLTYFSWSLFLPDERSVMQLLHLADPDLVPQSPAAQYLIDAGAHFLLGVALILSLPAVLRAAAGLDALLTTALLGDGGRGELFGHRLTRPASFTATAPDAEGDPSTASFSGRAWAWIGSVFAAVVLLAVGWPLTAVLYSVPVALAMVLVIGHSAAVVLTLHWVWPGLGLSLGASAGIMLLTAESGVPVWPWPVTALVTQCAVLVVAALTRPWYCAASGWCAGVLLTLVALLLSLPEMPDAALATGIVAGTVSAAVVVVGALARMWILNAGRLEAAERTSAEQDRRRKELEERNRIARELHDVVAHSMSVISVQAATARYRNPGIDAAAQREFEEIAGSSREALSEMRMLLSVLRAEDDAPTAPEPGLDQIDALVETTRASGTAIRYSGLKDAVPGANPAAGLAAYRAVQEALSNALRHAPGAAVDVDLALEEDHRLRVEVVNEAPPRPPKESAPGAGLGLSGIRERIGAVGGTVDLSPTPEGGFAMRARLPL
;
A
#
# COMPACT_ATOMS: atom_id res chain seq x y z
N MET A 1 13.10 3.47 -25.44
CA MET A 1 13.12 2.95 -24.06
C MET A 1 11.71 2.68 -23.51
N ARG A 2 10.82 3.67 -23.28
CA ARG A 2 9.49 3.45 -22.67
C ARG A 2 8.58 2.44 -23.40
N GLN A 3 8.56 2.45 -24.74
CA GLN A 3 7.76 1.49 -25.53
C GLN A 3 8.31 0.05 -25.46
N LEU A 4 9.63 -0.11 -25.44
CA LEU A 4 10.29 -1.41 -25.27
C LEU A 4 9.95 -2.01 -23.90
N ALA A 5 10.05 -1.22 -22.83
CA ALA A 5 9.68 -1.64 -21.48
C ALA A 5 8.23 -2.13 -21.41
N ARG A 6 7.30 -1.46 -22.11
CA ARG A 6 5.90 -1.88 -22.20
C ARG A 6 5.73 -3.24 -22.88
N HIS A 7 6.46 -3.50 -23.98
CA HIS A 7 6.40 -4.80 -24.66
C HIS A 7 6.95 -5.94 -23.79
N TYR A 8 8.07 -5.72 -23.10
CA TYR A 8 8.60 -6.70 -22.14
C TYR A 8 7.62 -6.96 -20.98
N ALA A 9 7.06 -5.90 -20.40
CA ALA A 9 6.09 -6.00 -19.32
C ALA A 9 4.82 -6.77 -19.72
N TYR A 10 4.47 -6.78 -21.01
CA TYR A 10 3.35 -7.53 -21.54
C TYR A 10 3.68 -9.01 -21.84
N ILE A 11 4.83 -9.28 -22.47
CA ILE A 11 5.21 -10.63 -22.95
C ILE A 11 5.74 -11.51 -21.81
N LEU A 12 6.64 -11.00 -20.96
CA LEU A 12 7.31 -11.78 -19.91
C LEU A 12 6.36 -12.49 -18.94
N PRO A 13 5.29 -11.84 -18.41
CA PRO A 13 4.35 -12.54 -17.52
C PRO A 13 3.43 -13.51 -18.28
N GLY A 14 3.35 -13.43 -19.61
CA GLY A 14 2.48 -14.29 -20.41
C GLY A 14 2.79 -15.77 -20.25
N LEU A 15 4.05 -16.18 -20.43
CA LEU A 15 4.44 -17.59 -20.37
C LEU A 15 4.18 -18.23 -18.98
N PRO A 16 4.57 -17.64 -17.84
CA PRO A 16 4.23 -18.17 -16.51
C PRO A 16 2.72 -18.36 -16.31
N ILE A 17 1.90 -17.39 -16.75
CA ILE A 17 0.44 -17.48 -16.65
C ILE A 17 -0.09 -18.62 -17.54
N ALA A 18 0.45 -18.77 -18.76
CA ALA A 18 0.06 -19.83 -19.68
C ALA A 18 0.43 -21.22 -19.16
N LEU A 19 1.65 -21.38 -18.62
CA LEU A 19 2.11 -22.63 -18.02
C LEU A 19 1.22 -23.03 -16.83
N PHE A 20 0.91 -22.07 -15.96
CA PHE A 20 0.10 -22.31 -14.78
C PHE A 20 -1.36 -22.62 -15.14
N SER A 21 -1.97 -21.84 -16.03
CA SER A 21 -3.33 -22.07 -16.52
C SER A 21 -3.44 -23.40 -17.28
N LEU A 22 -2.52 -23.71 -18.20
CA LEU A 22 -2.49 -24.99 -18.91
C LEU A 22 -2.41 -26.16 -17.92
N SER A 23 -1.43 -26.13 -17.01
CA SER A 23 -1.24 -27.19 -16.03
C SER A 23 -2.49 -27.39 -15.16
N LEU A 24 -3.11 -26.31 -14.69
CA LEU A 24 -4.30 -26.39 -13.84
C LEU A 24 -5.50 -26.89 -14.61
N LEU A 25 -5.82 -26.21 -15.71
CA LEU A 25 -7.05 -26.42 -16.46
C LEU A 25 -7.03 -27.79 -17.15
N LEU A 26 -5.88 -28.23 -17.66
CA LEU A 26 -5.75 -29.58 -18.21
C LEU A 26 -5.93 -30.64 -17.13
N SER A 27 -5.31 -30.46 -15.96
CA SER A 27 -5.47 -31.39 -14.82
C SER A 27 -6.90 -31.44 -14.31
N LEU A 28 -7.55 -30.28 -14.13
CA LEU A 28 -8.94 -30.17 -13.73
C LEU A 28 -9.89 -30.80 -14.75
N THR A 29 -9.67 -30.53 -16.03
CA THR A 29 -10.50 -31.09 -17.11
C THR A 29 -10.33 -32.60 -17.18
N ALA A 30 -9.10 -33.10 -17.09
CA ALA A 30 -8.82 -34.54 -17.06
C ALA A 30 -9.44 -35.21 -15.84
N ALA A 31 -9.26 -34.64 -14.64
CA ALA A 31 -9.87 -35.14 -13.40
C ALA A 31 -11.40 -35.11 -13.47
N SER A 32 -11.97 -34.05 -14.04
CA SER A 32 -13.40 -33.90 -14.27
C SER A 32 -13.93 -35.00 -15.18
N ILE A 33 -13.28 -35.25 -16.32
CA ILE A 33 -13.66 -36.33 -17.25
C ILE A 33 -13.51 -37.70 -16.57
N ALA A 34 -12.36 -37.97 -15.95
CA ALA A 34 -12.07 -39.26 -15.32
C ALA A 34 -13.03 -39.59 -14.18
N THR A 35 -13.45 -38.59 -13.40
CA THR A 35 -14.37 -38.76 -12.26
C THR A 35 -15.84 -38.53 -12.62
N SER A 36 -16.17 -38.33 -13.89
CA SER A 36 -17.57 -38.13 -14.34
C SER A 36 -18.43 -39.36 -14.10
N VAL A 37 -17.84 -40.58 -14.14
CA VAL A 37 -18.54 -41.85 -13.91
C VAL A 37 -19.18 -41.92 -12.52
N ILE A 38 -18.57 -41.29 -11.51
CA ILE A 38 -19.05 -41.26 -10.13
C ILE A 38 -19.77 -39.95 -9.78
N TRP A 39 -20.23 -39.18 -10.78
CA TRP A 39 -20.87 -37.86 -10.65
C TRP A 39 -20.02 -36.75 -10.02
N LEU A 40 -18.86 -37.05 -9.45
CA LEU A 40 -17.91 -36.07 -8.92
C LEU A 40 -17.39 -35.14 -10.03
N GLY A 41 -17.09 -35.71 -11.20
CA GLY A 41 -16.67 -34.95 -12.37
C GLY A 41 -17.70 -33.94 -12.86
N ALA A 42 -18.99 -34.28 -12.76
CA ALA A 42 -20.09 -33.39 -13.13
C ALA A 42 -20.16 -32.13 -12.24
N LEU A 43 -19.69 -32.22 -10.99
CA LEU A 43 -19.56 -31.07 -10.08
C LEU A 43 -18.22 -30.33 -10.24
N LEU A 44 -17.16 -31.03 -10.66
CA LEU A 44 -15.84 -30.45 -10.88
C LEU A 44 -15.76 -29.62 -12.18
N MET A 45 -16.52 -29.99 -13.22
CA MET A 45 -16.50 -29.27 -14.49
C MET A 45 -16.95 -27.80 -14.40
N PRO A 46 -18.06 -27.45 -13.71
CA PRO A 46 -18.44 -26.05 -13.48
C PRO A 46 -17.35 -25.22 -12.77
N ILE A 47 -16.64 -25.82 -11.82
CA ILE A 47 -15.53 -25.18 -11.10
C ILE A 47 -14.37 -24.96 -12.07
N THR A 48 -14.07 -25.94 -12.92
CA THR A 48 -13.05 -25.84 -13.98
C THR A 48 -13.33 -24.68 -14.92
N LEU A 49 -14.58 -24.51 -15.34
CA LEU A 49 -15.03 -23.40 -16.18
C LEU A 49 -14.93 -22.04 -15.47
N LEU A 50 -15.21 -21.97 -14.17
CA LEU A 50 -15.02 -20.74 -13.37
C LEU A 50 -13.54 -20.35 -13.30
N VAL A 51 -12.67 -21.32 -13.03
CA VAL A 51 -11.22 -21.12 -13.00
C VAL A 51 -10.69 -20.68 -14.36
N ALA A 52 -11.19 -21.28 -15.45
CA ALA A 52 -10.86 -20.88 -16.81
C ALA A 52 -11.23 -19.41 -17.10
N SER A 53 -12.45 -19.00 -16.73
CA SER A 53 -12.88 -17.60 -16.87
C SER A 53 -12.01 -16.63 -16.07
N GLY A 54 -11.53 -17.03 -14.89
CA GLY A 54 -10.59 -16.24 -14.10
C GLY A 54 -9.24 -16.03 -14.79
N PHE A 55 -8.69 -17.06 -15.44
CA PHE A 55 -7.48 -16.91 -16.25
C PHE A 55 -7.70 -16.07 -17.51
N ALA A 56 -8.84 -16.27 -18.18
CA ALA A 56 -9.21 -15.44 -19.31
C ALA A 56 -9.33 -13.96 -18.92
N GLU A 57 -9.79 -13.65 -17.71
CA GLU A 57 -9.82 -12.29 -17.17
C GLU A 57 -8.43 -11.74 -16.88
N LEU A 58 -7.51 -12.54 -16.31
CA LEU A 58 -6.10 -12.16 -16.16
C LEU A 58 -5.45 -11.85 -17.53
N SER A 59 -5.75 -12.66 -18.54
CA SER A 59 -5.32 -12.46 -19.93
C SER A 59 -5.88 -11.17 -20.54
N ARG A 60 -7.15 -10.86 -20.29
CA ARG A 60 -7.77 -9.59 -20.70
C ARG A 60 -7.18 -8.39 -19.96
N ASN A 61 -6.89 -8.50 -18.67
CA ASN A 61 -6.29 -7.42 -17.90
C ASN A 61 -4.86 -7.11 -18.37
N ARG A 62 -4.10 -8.12 -18.82
CA ARG A 62 -2.78 -7.90 -19.46
C ARG A 62 -2.86 -7.02 -20.70
N LEU A 63 -3.93 -7.12 -21.51
CA LEU A 63 -4.10 -6.27 -22.69
C LEU A 63 -4.10 -4.77 -22.34
N ARG A 64 -4.60 -4.41 -21.15
CA ARG A 64 -4.59 -3.02 -20.66
C ARG A 64 -3.17 -2.48 -20.45
N LEU A 65 -2.24 -3.33 -20.00
CA LEU A 65 -0.81 -2.95 -19.84
C LEU A 65 -0.16 -2.59 -21.18
N TRP A 66 -0.62 -3.20 -22.27
CA TRP A 66 -0.14 -2.93 -23.61
C TRP A 66 -0.87 -1.74 -24.27
N GLY A 67 -2.03 -1.33 -23.73
CA GLY A 67 -2.84 -0.21 -24.20
C GLY A 67 -4.00 -0.62 -25.11
N ALA A 68 -4.36 -1.91 -25.13
CA ALA A 68 -5.56 -2.40 -25.82
C ALA A 68 -6.76 -2.40 -24.85
N ALA A 69 -7.89 -1.90 -25.31
CA ALA A 69 -9.15 -1.91 -24.59
C ALA A 69 -10.02 -3.07 -25.08
N VAL A 70 -10.51 -3.88 -24.14
CA VAL A 70 -11.45 -4.97 -24.41
C VAL A 70 -12.75 -4.64 -23.69
N GLU A 71 -13.87 -4.69 -24.41
CA GLU A 71 -15.20 -4.54 -23.80
C GLU A 71 -15.41 -5.64 -22.73
N PRO A 72 -16.01 -5.30 -21.58
CA PRO A 72 -16.26 -6.27 -20.51
C PRO A 72 -17.19 -7.38 -21.01
N VAL A 73 -16.74 -8.63 -20.87
CA VAL A 73 -17.51 -9.81 -21.27
C VAL A 73 -18.54 -10.12 -20.19
N SER A 74 -19.82 -10.14 -20.52
CA SER A 74 -20.88 -10.57 -19.60
C SER A 74 -21.00 -12.08 -19.55
N TYR A 75 -20.93 -12.67 -18.36
CA TYR A 75 -21.17 -14.09 -18.12
C TYR A 75 -22.61 -14.34 -17.69
N ARG A 76 -23.15 -15.53 -17.98
CA ARG A 76 -24.43 -15.93 -17.38
C ARG A 76 -24.26 -16.06 -15.86
N PRO A 77 -25.16 -15.46 -15.06
CA PRO A 77 -25.06 -15.53 -13.61
C PRO A 77 -25.28 -16.98 -13.13
N SER A 78 -24.46 -17.40 -12.17
CA SER A 78 -24.69 -18.65 -11.44
C SER A 78 -25.94 -18.51 -10.57
N GLY A 79 -26.90 -19.42 -10.71
CA GLY A 79 -28.04 -19.46 -9.79
C GLY A 79 -27.62 -19.89 -8.38
N PRO A 80 -28.43 -19.61 -7.34
CA PRO A 80 -28.15 -20.10 -5.99
C PRO A 80 -28.26 -21.64 -5.91
N GLY A 81 -27.34 -22.27 -5.17
CA GLY A 81 -27.32 -23.71 -4.90
C GLY A 81 -26.52 -24.57 -5.91
N PRO A 82 -26.35 -25.88 -5.64
CA PRO A 82 -25.53 -26.80 -6.45
C PRO A 82 -26.09 -27.02 -7.87
N LEU A 83 -27.42 -26.96 -8.03
CA LEU A 83 -28.09 -26.99 -9.35
C LEU A 83 -27.84 -25.69 -10.15
N GLY A 84 -27.53 -24.58 -9.47
CA GLY A 84 -27.15 -23.31 -10.08
C GLY A 84 -25.73 -23.33 -10.67
N LEU A 85 -24.81 -24.11 -10.08
CA LEU A 85 -23.47 -24.36 -10.64
C LEU A 85 -23.54 -25.10 -11.98
N LEU A 86 -24.46 -26.05 -12.14
CA LEU A 86 -24.63 -26.78 -13.42
C LEU A 86 -25.07 -25.86 -14.57
N ARG A 87 -25.70 -24.71 -14.29
CA ARG A 87 -26.03 -23.72 -15.32
C ARG A 87 -24.79 -23.08 -15.96
N LEU A 88 -23.63 -23.16 -15.32
CA LEU A 88 -22.36 -22.68 -15.87
C LEU A 88 -21.92 -23.51 -17.09
N LEU A 89 -22.32 -24.80 -17.17
CA LEU A 89 -22.05 -25.66 -18.32
C LEU A 89 -22.79 -25.18 -19.58
N LEU A 90 -23.90 -24.45 -19.41
CA LEU A 90 -24.71 -23.90 -20.49
C LEU A 90 -24.19 -22.55 -21.00
N ASP A 91 -23.11 -22.03 -20.44
CA ASP A 91 -22.49 -20.78 -20.88
C ASP A 91 -21.39 -21.07 -21.90
N PRO A 92 -21.64 -20.89 -23.23
CA PRO A 92 -20.66 -21.19 -24.26
C PRO A 92 -19.38 -20.36 -24.11
N ARG A 93 -19.47 -19.20 -23.44
CA ARG A 93 -18.31 -18.31 -23.27
C ARG A 93 -17.26 -18.91 -22.36
N ARG A 94 -17.67 -19.58 -21.29
CA ARG A 94 -16.75 -20.21 -20.33
C ARG A 94 -16.00 -21.39 -20.93
N TRP A 95 -16.65 -22.11 -21.85
CA TRP A 95 -15.99 -23.16 -22.64
C TRP A 95 -14.94 -22.58 -23.58
N LEU A 96 -15.22 -21.44 -24.19
CA LEU A 96 -14.25 -20.75 -25.02
C LEU A 96 -13.05 -20.27 -24.19
N ASP A 97 -13.27 -19.72 -23.00
CA ASP A 97 -12.20 -19.34 -22.07
C ASP A 97 -11.30 -20.55 -21.73
N LEU A 98 -11.90 -21.71 -21.46
CA LEU A 98 -11.18 -22.96 -21.20
C LEU A 98 -10.33 -23.40 -22.40
N VAL A 99 -10.92 -23.43 -23.59
CA VAL A 99 -10.23 -23.82 -24.83
C VAL A 99 -9.09 -22.86 -25.15
N PHE A 100 -9.30 -21.56 -24.96
CA PHE A 100 -8.27 -20.57 -25.22
C PHE A 100 -7.07 -20.75 -24.28
N GLU A 101 -7.31 -20.81 -22.96
CA GLU A 101 -6.21 -20.90 -21.99
C GLU A 101 -5.49 -22.26 -22.04
N THR A 102 -6.16 -23.33 -22.46
CA THR A 102 -5.54 -24.67 -22.58
C THR A 102 -4.86 -24.91 -23.93
N LEU A 103 -5.50 -24.57 -25.05
CA LEU A 103 -5.00 -24.95 -26.38
C LEU A 103 -4.23 -23.84 -27.10
N ILE A 104 -4.55 -22.58 -26.81
CA ILE A 104 -4.08 -21.45 -27.62
C ILE A 104 -3.05 -20.61 -26.86
N ALA A 105 -3.32 -20.28 -25.60
CA ALA A 105 -2.50 -19.38 -24.80
C ALA A 105 -1.08 -19.90 -24.61
N PHE A 106 -0.89 -21.18 -24.30
CA PHE A 106 0.43 -21.77 -24.07
C PHE A 106 1.35 -21.73 -25.30
N PRO A 107 1.00 -22.34 -26.46
CA PRO A 107 1.90 -22.34 -27.61
C PRO A 107 2.18 -20.92 -28.12
N LEU A 108 1.16 -20.06 -28.11
CA LEU A 108 1.28 -18.65 -28.46
C LEU A 108 2.31 -17.94 -27.57
N ARG A 109 2.16 -18.03 -26.25
CA ARG A 109 2.99 -17.32 -25.29
C ARG A 109 4.39 -17.91 -25.20
N LEU A 110 4.54 -19.22 -25.38
CA LEU A 110 5.83 -19.88 -25.53
C LEU A 110 6.60 -19.34 -26.73
N VAL A 111 5.99 -19.27 -27.91
CA VAL A 111 6.64 -18.72 -29.10
C VAL A 111 7.03 -17.26 -28.89
N THR A 112 6.11 -16.42 -28.40
CA THR A 112 6.42 -14.99 -28.18
C THR A 112 7.52 -14.78 -27.13
N PHE A 113 7.55 -15.62 -26.09
CA PHE A 113 8.57 -15.57 -25.05
C PHE A 113 9.93 -16.02 -25.59
N LEU A 114 9.98 -17.15 -26.31
CA LEU A 114 11.21 -17.66 -26.90
C LEU A 114 11.81 -16.68 -27.91
N VAL A 115 10.99 -16.11 -28.80
CA VAL A 115 11.44 -15.08 -29.75
C VAL A 115 12.01 -13.87 -29.01
N THR A 116 11.32 -13.41 -27.96
CA THR A 116 11.79 -12.30 -27.13
C THR A 116 13.12 -12.62 -26.45
N LEU A 117 13.23 -13.81 -25.84
CA LEU A 117 14.43 -14.26 -25.15
C LEU A 117 15.63 -14.39 -26.10
N VAL A 118 15.43 -15.03 -27.26
CA VAL A 118 16.46 -15.24 -28.28
C VAL A 118 17.00 -13.90 -28.78
N TRP A 119 16.13 -12.93 -29.08
CA TRP A 119 16.59 -11.61 -29.53
C TRP A 119 17.32 -10.85 -28.44
N THR A 120 16.87 -10.94 -27.19
CA THR A 120 17.49 -10.21 -26.06
C THR A 120 18.84 -10.80 -25.70
N VAL A 121 18.88 -12.11 -25.45
CA VAL A 121 20.09 -12.84 -25.05
C VAL A 121 21.05 -12.95 -26.21
N GLY A 122 20.56 -13.22 -27.42
CA GLY A 122 21.39 -13.30 -28.63
C GLY A 122 22.04 -11.97 -28.97
N ALA A 123 21.34 -10.85 -28.82
CA ALA A 123 21.93 -9.52 -28.98
C ALA A 123 23.04 -9.28 -27.96
N ALA A 124 22.78 -9.54 -26.67
CA ALA A 124 23.77 -9.37 -25.61
C ALA A 124 24.99 -10.29 -25.81
N ALA A 125 24.76 -11.57 -26.09
CA ALA A 125 25.79 -12.58 -26.31
C ALA A 125 26.66 -12.23 -27.53
N GLY A 126 26.04 -11.86 -28.66
CA GLY A 126 26.76 -11.45 -29.87
C GLY A 126 27.60 -10.18 -29.65
N LEU A 127 27.02 -9.15 -29.02
CA LEU A 127 27.74 -7.90 -28.72
C LEU A 127 28.95 -8.10 -27.80
N THR A 128 28.86 -9.05 -26.88
CA THR A 128 29.92 -9.33 -25.89
C THR A 128 30.82 -10.49 -26.28
N TYR A 129 30.56 -11.16 -27.41
CA TYR A 129 31.21 -12.41 -27.81
C TYR A 129 32.74 -12.30 -27.78
N PHE A 130 33.29 -11.20 -28.29
CA PHE A 130 34.74 -10.93 -28.31
C PHE A 130 35.42 -10.96 -26.92
N SER A 131 34.66 -10.78 -25.84
CA SER A 131 35.19 -10.74 -24.48
C SER A 131 35.26 -12.13 -23.83
N TRP A 132 34.33 -13.03 -24.16
CA TRP A 132 34.19 -14.32 -23.46
C TRP A 132 34.45 -15.53 -24.36
N SER A 133 34.49 -15.37 -25.68
CA SER A 133 34.81 -16.47 -26.61
C SER A 133 36.23 -17.02 -26.44
N LEU A 134 37.13 -16.26 -25.83
CA LEU A 134 38.47 -16.71 -25.44
C LEU A 134 38.47 -17.86 -24.42
N PHE A 135 37.37 -18.05 -23.68
CA PHE A 135 37.23 -19.09 -22.67
C PHE A 135 36.46 -20.31 -23.17
N LEU A 136 35.96 -20.26 -24.42
CA LEU A 136 35.28 -21.40 -25.04
C LEU A 136 36.30 -22.37 -25.65
N PRO A 137 36.02 -23.69 -25.63
CA PRO A 137 36.80 -24.66 -26.38
C PRO A 137 36.78 -24.32 -27.90
N ASP A 138 37.79 -24.78 -28.64
CA ASP A 138 38.12 -24.35 -30.03
C ASP A 138 37.06 -24.70 -31.12
N GLU A 139 35.83 -25.03 -30.74
CA GLU A 139 34.71 -25.25 -31.65
C GLU A 139 34.12 -23.92 -32.14
N ARG A 140 34.63 -23.45 -33.28
CA ARG A 140 34.17 -22.21 -33.93
C ARG A 140 33.09 -22.51 -34.96
N SER A 141 31.85 -22.18 -34.64
CA SER A 141 30.66 -22.49 -35.43
C SER A 141 30.71 -21.89 -36.85
N VAL A 142 31.28 -20.69 -37.03
CA VAL A 142 31.42 -20.07 -38.37
C VAL A 142 32.48 -20.78 -39.20
N MET A 143 33.54 -21.29 -38.58
CA MET A 143 34.58 -22.06 -39.27
C MET A 143 34.06 -23.42 -39.72
N GLN A 144 33.21 -24.07 -38.93
CA GLN A 144 32.53 -25.31 -39.33
C GLN A 144 31.63 -25.09 -40.55
N LEU A 145 30.87 -23.99 -40.57
CA LEU A 145 30.03 -23.61 -41.72
C LEU A 145 30.84 -23.31 -42.98
N LEU A 146 31.96 -22.57 -42.86
CA LEU A 146 32.87 -22.30 -43.97
C LEU A 146 33.48 -23.59 -44.50
N HIS A 147 33.92 -24.49 -43.61
CA HIS A 147 34.51 -25.77 -43.99
C HIS A 147 33.52 -26.69 -44.72
N LEU A 148 32.23 -26.65 -44.35
CA LEU A 148 31.15 -27.35 -45.04
C LEU A 148 30.82 -26.75 -46.41
N ALA A 149 30.97 -25.43 -46.57
CA ALA A 149 30.69 -24.74 -47.83
C ALA A 149 31.84 -24.91 -48.84
N ASP A 150 33.07 -24.64 -48.40
CA ASP A 150 34.29 -24.86 -49.16
C ASP A 150 35.51 -24.89 -48.18
N PRO A 151 36.22 -26.01 -48.07
CA PRO A 151 37.40 -26.14 -47.21
C PRO A 151 38.48 -25.09 -47.48
N ASP A 152 38.62 -24.62 -48.72
CA ASP A 152 39.67 -23.68 -49.12
C ASP A 152 39.40 -22.24 -48.65
N LEU A 153 38.17 -21.93 -48.22
CA LEU A 153 37.80 -20.63 -47.65
C LEU A 153 38.20 -20.48 -46.17
N VAL A 154 38.63 -21.55 -45.51
CA VAL A 154 39.01 -21.51 -44.09
C VAL A 154 40.40 -20.89 -43.94
N PRO A 155 40.55 -19.74 -43.24
CA PRO A 155 41.85 -19.11 -43.06
C PRO A 155 42.80 -20.03 -42.30
N GLN A 156 44.07 -20.12 -42.73
CA GLN A 156 45.05 -20.97 -42.05
C GLN A 156 45.53 -20.40 -40.70
N SER A 157 45.39 -19.09 -40.47
CA SER A 157 45.86 -18.47 -39.23
C SER A 157 44.79 -18.52 -38.13
N PRO A 158 45.12 -19.03 -36.93
CA PRO A 158 44.17 -19.10 -35.80
C PRO A 158 43.60 -17.73 -35.39
N ALA A 159 44.41 -16.67 -35.56
CA ALA A 159 44.01 -15.30 -35.29
C ALA A 159 42.97 -14.78 -36.30
N ALA A 160 43.11 -15.09 -37.60
CA ALA A 160 42.12 -14.70 -38.60
C ALA A 160 40.81 -15.48 -38.43
N GLN A 161 40.89 -16.78 -38.14
CA GLN A 161 39.71 -17.58 -37.80
C GLN A 161 38.95 -16.97 -36.61
N TYR A 162 39.67 -16.47 -35.59
CA TYR A 162 39.06 -15.85 -34.41
C TYR A 162 38.38 -14.54 -34.75
N LEU A 163 39.06 -13.66 -35.49
CA LEU A 163 38.52 -12.36 -35.89
C LEU A 163 37.28 -12.49 -36.77
N ILE A 164 37.24 -13.46 -37.67
CA ILE A 164 36.09 -13.72 -38.55
C ILE A 164 34.91 -14.25 -37.74
N ASP A 165 35.14 -15.24 -36.87
CA ASP A 165 34.09 -15.81 -36.02
C ASP A 165 33.54 -14.77 -35.03
N ALA A 166 34.42 -14.02 -34.36
CA ALA A 166 34.02 -12.96 -33.44
C ALA A 166 33.34 -11.78 -34.14
N GLY A 167 33.81 -11.39 -35.33
CA GLY A 167 33.20 -10.36 -36.15
C GLY A 167 31.80 -10.76 -36.63
N ALA A 168 31.61 -12.00 -37.04
CA ALA A 168 30.32 -12.53 -37.46
C ALA A 168 29.29 -12.54 -36.30
N HIS A 169 29.67 -13.02 -35.12
CA HIS A 169 28.79 -13.01 -33.94
C HIS A 169 28.49 -11.58 -33.44
N PHE A 170 29.46 -10.68 -33.54
CA PHE A 170 29.25 -9.27 -33.23
C PHE A 170 28.24 -8.62 -34.19
N LEU A 171 28.40 -8.83 -35.50
CA LEU A 171 27.45 -8.34 -36.52
C LEU A 171 26.05 -8.93 -36.34
N LEU A 172 25.96 -10.22 -35.99
CA LEU A 172 24.69 -10.85 -35.63
C LEU A 172 24.06 -10.19 -34.40
N GLY A 173 24.86 -9.91 -33.35
CA GLY A 173 24.42 -9.17 -32.17
C GLY A 173 23.88 -7.77 -32.49
N VAL A 174 24.57 -7.05 -33.39
CA VAL A 174 24.14 -5.74 -33.90
C VAL A 174 22.82 -5.85 -34.70
N ALA A 175 22.69 -6.86 -35.56
CA ALA A 175 21.45 -7.08 -36.31
C ALA A 175 20.26 -7.41 -35.39
N LEU A 176 20.50 -8.23 -34.35
CA LEU A 176 19.48 -8.58 -33.36
C LEU A 176 19.06 -7.35 -32.53
N ILE A 177 19.99 -6.51 -32.06
CA ILE A 177 19.63 -5.33 -31.26
C ILE A 177 18.88 -4.27 -32.09
N LEU A 178 19.24 -4.11 -33.38
CA LEU A 178 18.55 -3.19 -34.27
C LEU A 178 17.13 -3.67 -34.63
N SER A 179 16.93 -4.98 -34.79
CA SER A 179 15.62 -5.57 -35.09
C SER A 179 14.74 -5.82 -33.86
N LEU A 180 15.32 -5.86 -32.66
CA LEU A 180 14.64 -6.12 -31.38
C LEU A 180 13.35 -5.31 -31.16
N PRO A 181 13.30 -3.98 -31.41
CA PRO A 181 12.08 -3.21 -31.18
C PRO A 181 10.92 -3.63 -32.10
N ALA A 182 11.21 -3.98 -33.35
CA ALA A 182 10.23 -4.42 -34.32
C ALA A 182 9.71 -5.83 -33.98
N VAL A 183 10.62 -6.74 -33.61
CA VAL A 183 10.28 -8.12 -33.21
C VAL A 183 9.43 -8.14 -31.95
N LEU A 184 9.79 -7.36 -30.92
CA LEU A 184 8.98 -7.24 -29.70
C LEU A 184 7.59 -6.67 -29.97
N ARG A 185 7.48 -5.69 -30.88
CA ARG A 185 6.18 -5.12 -31.27
C ARG A 185 5.32 -6.16 -31.99
N ALA A 186 5.92 -6.94 -32.90
CA ALA A 186 5.23 -8.00 -33.63
C ALA A 186 4.76 -9.13 -32.70
N ALA A 187 5.64 -9.58 -31.79
CA ALA A 187 5.31 -10.61 -30.80
C ALA A 187 4.19 -10.17 -29.85
N ALA A 188 4.29 -8.95 -29.29
CA ALA A 188 3.24 -8.40 -28.43
C ALA A 188 1.92 -8.19 -29.21
N GLY A 189 2.00 -7.70 -30.46
CA GLY A 189 0.84 -7.48 -31.31
C GLY A 189 0.12 -8.77 -31.70
N LEU A 190 0.86 -9.84 -31.96
CA LEU A 190 0.29 -11.15 -32.29
C LEU A 190 -0.41 -11.78 -31.08
N ASP A 191 0.20 -11.76 -29.89
CA ASP A 191 -0.46 -12.22 -28.64
C ASP A 191 -1.70 -11.36 -28.34
N ALA A 192 -1.60 -10.04 -28.50
CA ALA A 192 -2.71 -9.14 -28.24
C ALA A 192 -3.87 -9.31 -29.21
N LEU A 193 -3.60 -9.46 -30.52
CA LEU A 193 -4.61 -9.67 -31.54
C LEU A 193 -5.38 -10.97 -31.30
N LEU A 194 -4.68 -12.08 -31.02
CA LEU A 194 -5.30 -13.37 -30.77
C LEU A 194 -6.10 -13.36 -29.46
N THR A 195 -5.56 -12.77 -28.40
CA THR A 195 -6.26 -12.62 -27.12
C THR A 195 -7.52 -11.76 -27.29
N THR A 196 -7.45 -10.67 -28.05
CA THR A 196 -8.61 -9.80 -28.30
C THR A 196 -9.67 -10.45 -29.18
N ALA A 197 -9.26 -11.17 -30.23
CA ALA A 197 -10.17 -11.84 -31.15
C ALA A 197 -10.93 -13.01 -30.50
N LEU A 198 -10.28 -13.72 -29.59
CA LEU A 198 -10.84 -14.92 -28.98
C LEU A 198 -11.52 -14.61 -27.62
N LEU A 199 -10.89 -13.77 -26.78
CA LEU A 199 -11.40 -13.43 -25.44
C LEU A 199 -12.18 -12.10 -25.34
N GLY A 200 -12.30 -11.31 -26.42
CA GLY A 200 -13.17 -10.12 -26.49
C GLY A 200 -14.61 -10.46 -26.88
N ASP A 201 -15.59 -9.66 -26.44
CA ASP A 201 -17.00 -9.90 -26.77
C ASP A 201 -17.23 -9.70 -28.29
N GLY A 202 -17.52 -10.79 -29.02
CA GLY A 202 -17.65 -10.78 -30.47
C GLY A 202 -16.43 -10.28 -31.26
N GLY A 203 -15.22 -10.25 -30.67
CA GLY A 203 -14.02 -9.68 -31.29
C GLY A 203 -13.97 -8.15 -31.30
N ARG A 204 -14.85 -7.47 -30.55
CA ARG A 204 -14.85 -6.01 -30.36
C ARG A 204 -13.75 -5.61 -29.38
N GLY A 205 -12.56 -5.36 -29.91
CA GLY A 205 -11.49 -4.70 -29.17
C GLY A 205 -10.76 -3.70 -30.05
N GLU A 206 -10.24 -2.65 -29.42
CA GLU A 206 -9.48 -1.61 -30.09
C GLU A 206 -7.98 -1.85 -29.95
N LEU A 207 -7.30 -2.02 -31.10
CA LEU A 207 -5.85 -2.09 -31.18
C LEU A 207 -5.37 -0.73 -31.70
N PHE A 208 -4.71 0.05 -30.84
CA PHE A 208 -4.16 1.38 -31.18
C PHE A 208 -5.19 2.35 -31.80
N GLY A 209 -6.45 2.33 -31.33
CA GLY A 209 -7.51 3.22 -31.83
C GLY A 209 -8.14 2.80 -33.16
N HIS A 210 -7.78 1.64 -33.71
CA HIS A 210 -8.47 1.03 -34.84
C HIS A 210 -9.34 -0.13 -34.36
N ARG A 211 -10.65 -0.07 -34.65
CA ARG A 211 -11.58 -1.18 -34.39
C ARG A 211 -11.18 -2.38 -35.25
N LEU A 212 -10.95 -3.52 -34.61
CA LEU A 212 -10.93 -4.81 -35.29
C LEU A 212 -12.35 -5.09 -35.81
N THR A 213 -12.64 -4.73 -37.05
CA THR A 213 -13.96 -4.94 -37.64
C THR A 213 -14.13 -6.39 -38.12
N ARG A 214 -15.19 -7.05 -37.65
CA ARG A 214 -15.89 -8.10 -38.41
C ARG A 214 -17.33 -7.63 -38.63
N PRO A 215 -17.96 -7.94 -39.78
CA PRO A 215 -19.22 -7.33 -40.17
C PRO A 215 -20.43 -7.97 -39.46
N ALA A 216 -21.46 -7.14 -39.30
CA ALA A 216 -22.87 -7.42 -39.02
C ALA A 216 -23.33 -7.63 -37.56
N SER A 217 -23.98 -6.57 -37.08
CA SER A 217 -25.21 -6.50 -36.26
C SER A 217 -25.31 -7.28 -34.94
N PHE A 218 -25.38 -6.55 -33.83
CA PHE A 218 -26.62 -6.34 -33.07
C PHE A 218 -26.37 -5.23 -32.04
N THR A 219 -27.32 -4.30 -31.98
CA THR A 219 -27.38 -3.13 -31.10
C THR A 219 -27.90 -3.51 -29.72
N ALA A 220 -27.16 -3.17 -28.67
CA ALA A 220 -27.71 -2.98 -27.34
C ALA A 220 -26.89 -1.88 -26.63
N THR A 221 -27.60 -0.91 -26.10
CA THR A 221 -27.16 0.32 -25.45
C THR A 221 -26.35 0.05 -24.18
N ALA A 222 -25.22 0.75 -24.03
CA ALA A 222 -24.40 0.75 -22.83
C ALA A 222 -25.01 1.64 -21.73
N PRO A 223 -24.95 1.25 -20.45
CA PRO A 223 -25.08 2.18 -19.33
C PRO A 223 -23.69 2.68 -18.90
N ASP A 224 -23.64 3.97 -18.60
CA ASP A 224 -22.48 4.69 -18.07
C ASP A 224 -21.98 4.06 -16.76
N ALA A 225 -20.68 3.82 -16.69
CA ALA A 225 -19.99 3.46 -15.44
C ALA A 225 -18.70 4.29 -15.34
N GLU A 226 -18.85 5.51 -14.81
CA GLU A 226 -17.76 6.23 -14.17
C GLU A 226 -17.33 5.44 -12.92
N GLY A 227 -16.18 4.78 -13.01
CA GLY A 227 -15.50 4.16 -11.90
C GLY A 227 -14.00 4.32 -12.08
N ASP A 228 -13.36 5.02 -11.15
CA ASP A 228 -11.92 5.28 -11.08
C ASP A 228 -11.08 4.01 -11.32
N PRO A 229 -10.14 3.99 -12.30
CA PRO A 229 -9.34 2.82 -12.64
C PRO A 229 -8.11 2.69 -11.72
N SER A 230 -8.34 2.63 -10.41
CA SER A 230 -7.28 2.34 -9.45
C SER A 230 -7.06 0.81 -9.34
N THR A 231 -6.06 0.34 -10.08
CA THR A 231 -5.25 -0.87 -9.87
C THR A 231 -5.87 -1.96 -8.97
N ALA A 232 -6.60 -2.91 -9.57
CA ALA A 232 -6.92 -4.18 -8.92
C ALA A 232 -5.64 -5.05 -8.79
N SER A 233 -4.75 -4.70 -7.85
CA SER A 233 -3.69 -5.59 -7.43
C SER A 233 -4.30 -6.65 -6.52
N PHE A 234 -4.25 -7.91 -6.93
CA PHE A 234 -4.68 -9.03 -6.09
C PHE A 234 -3.91 -8.99 -4.77
N SER A 235 -4.64 -8.95 -3.64
CA SER A 235 -4.01 -9.04 -2.32
C SER A 235 -3.19 -10.33 -2.21
N GLY A 236 -2.08 -10.31 -1.46
CA GLY A 236 -1.24 -11.51 -1.28
C GLY A 236 -2.01 -12.74 -0.75
N ARG A 237 -3.14 -12.52 -0.06
CA ARG A 237 -4.06 -13.59 0.36
C ARG A 237 -4.78 -14.26 -0.80
N ALA A 238 -5.15 -13.51 -1.84
CA ALA A 238 -5.81 -14.07 -3.02
C ALA A 238 -4.84 -14.97 -3.82
N TRP A 239 -3.58 -14.54 -3.98
CA TRP A 239 -2.54 -15.36 -4.59
C TRP A 239 -2.24 -16.63 -3.80
N ALA A 240 -2.16 -16.54 -2.46
CA ALA A 240 -1.98 -17.72 -1.61
C ALA A 240 -3.15 -18.71 -1.73
N TRP A 241 -4.39 -18.21 -1.83
CA TRP A 241 -5.58 -19.05 -2.01
C TRP A 241 -5.58 -19.75 -3.37
N ILE A 242 -5.37 -19.00 -4.45
CA ILE A 242 -5.29 -19.55 -5.82
C ILE A 242 -4.17 -20.59 -5.93
N GLY A 243 -2.97 -20.29 -5.42
CA GLY A 243 -1.83 -21.20 -5.45
C GLY A 243 -2.07 -22.49 -4.64
N SER A 244 -2.71 -22.38 -3.47
CA SER A 244 -3.00 -23.55 -2.63
C SER A 244 -4.09 -24.45 -3.24
N VAL A 245 -5.12 -23.85 -3.83
CA VAL A 245 -6.17 -24.60 -4.55
C VAL A 245 -5.58 -25.29 -5.78
N PHE A 246 -4.70 -24.60 -6.54
CA PHE A 246 -3.95 -25.21 -7.64
C PHE A 246 -3.15 -26.42 -7.19
N ALA A 247 -2.34 -26.25 -6.15
CA ALA A 247 -1.50 -27.34 -5.62
C ALA A 247 -2.37 -28.53 -5.17
N ALA A 248 -3.44 -28.28 -4.43
CA ALA A 248 -4.37 -29.32 -3.98
C ALA A 248 -4.98 -30.10 -5.16
N VAL A 249 -5.39 -29.40 -6.21
CA VAL A 249 -5.97 -30.03 -7.40
C VAL A 249 -4.95 -30.89 -8.14
N VAL A 250 -3.73 -30.40 -8.35
CA VAL A 250 -2.67 -31.15 -9.03
C VAL A 250 -2.29 -32.40 -8.22
N LEU A 251 -2.15 -32.24 -6.90
CA LEU A 251 -1.85 -33.34 -5.99
C LEU A 251 -2.98 -34.36 -5.95
N LEU A 252 -4.23 -33.94 -6.05
CA LEU A 252 -5.37 -34.84 -6.18
C LEU A 252 -5.32 -35.60 -7.50
N ALA A 253 -5.15 -34.90 -8.63
CA ALA A 253 -5.17 -35.50 -9.97
C ALA A 253 -4.08 -36.56 -10.16
N VAL A 254 -2.90 -36.34 -9.57
CA VAL A 254 -1.74 -37.25 -9.67
C VAL A 254 -1.67 -38.26 -8.53
N GLY A 255 -2.13 -37.89 -7.34
CA GLY A 255 -1.96 -38.68 -6.13
C GLY A 255 -2.74 -39.98 -6.12
N TRP A 256 -4.06 -39.93 -6.37
CA TRP A 256 -4.91 -41.13 -6.23
C TRP A 256 -4.61 -42.22 -7.27
N PRO A 257 -4.33 -41.92 -8.57
CA PRO A 257 -3.99 -42.94 -9.53
C PRO A 257 -2.66 -43.62 -9.19
N LEU A 258 -1.66 -42.83 -8.76
CA LEU A 258 -0.36 -43.39 -8.35
C LEU A 258 -0.50 -44.24 -7.09
N THR A 259 -1.26 -43.79 -6.09
CA THR A 259 -1.53 -44.59 -4.88
C THR A 259 -2.23 -45.91 -5.22
N ALA A 260 -3.22 -45.89 -6.12
CA ALA A 260 -3.95 -47.09 -6.51
C ALA A 260 -3.11 -48.06 -7.36
N VAL A 261 -2.42 -47.56 -8.39
CA VAL A 261 -1.71 -48.38 -9.37
C VAL A 261 -0.36 -48.87 -8.85
N LEU A 262 0.42 -47.96 -8.26
CA LEU A 262 1.81 -48.26 -7.90
C LEU A 262 1.91 -49.02 -6.57
N TYR A 263 0.95 -48.82 -5.67
CA TYR A 263 0.94 -49.43 -4.34
C TYR A 263 -0.19 -50.44 -4.15
N SER A 264 -0.93 -50.76 -5.21
CA SER A 264 -2.06 -51.71 -5.21
C SER A 264 -3.16 -51.40 -4.19
N VAL A 265 -3.32 -50.12 -3.81
CA VAL A 265 -4.37 -49.70 -2.88
C VAL A 265 -5.72 -49.69 -3.60
N PRO A 266 -6.82 -50.19 -3.00
CA PRO A 266 -8.13 -50.12 -3.61
C PRO A 266 -8.50 -48.69 -4.01
N VAL A 267 -8.98 -48.52 -5.26
CA VAL A 267 -9.22 -47.20 -5.89
C VAL A 267 -10.05 -46.28 -4.99
N ALA A 268 -11.13 -46.80 -4.39
CA ALA A 268 -11.99 -46.01 -3.51
C ALA A 268 -11.25 -45.47 -2.27
N LEU A 269 -10.41 -46.29 -1.63
CA LEU A 269 -9.63 -45.88 -0.46
C LEU A 269 -8.53 -44.89 -0.86
N ALA A 270 -7.84 -45.13 -1.97
CA ALA A 270 -6.84 -44.21 -2.52
C ALA A 270 -7.45 -42.84 -2.82
N MET A 271 -8.64 -42.79 -3.42
CA MET A 271 -9.36 -41.53 -3.68
C MET A 271 -9.71 -40.81 -2.37
N VAL A 272 -10.30 -41.50 -1.38
CA VAL A 272 -10.70 -40.86 -0.11
C VAL A 272 -9.50 -40.27 0.63
N LEU A 273 -8.41 -41.03 0.75
CA LEU A 273 -7.19 -40.57 1.44
C LEU A 273 -6.54 -39.39 0.72
N VAL A 274 -6.39 -39.45 -0.60
CA VAL A 274 -5.75 -38.38 -1.38
C VAL A 274 -6.64 -37.14 -1.46
N ILE A 275 -7.96 -37.27 -1.53
CA ILE A 275 -8.90 -36.14 -1.42
C ILE A 275 -8.73 -35.46 -0.06
N GLY A 276 -8.70 -36.23 1.03
CA GLY A 276 -8.47 -35.69 2.38
C GLY A 276 -7.12 -34.96 2.48
N HIS A 277 -6.04 -35.60 2.02
CA HIS A 277 -4.70 -35.02 2.07
C HIS A 277 -4.58 -33.74 1.21
N SER A 278 -5.18 -33.72 0.02
CA SER A 278 -5.18 -32.54 -0.85
C SER A 278 -6.05 -31.42 -0.30
N ALA A 279 -7.20 -31.75 0.29
CA ALA A 279 -8.08 -30.78 0.95
C ALA A 279 -7.39 -30.13 2.16
N ALA A 280 -6.49 -30.85 2.85
CA ALA A 280 -5.71 -30.31 3.95
C ALA A 280 -4.88 -29.08 3.55
N VAL A 281 -4.37 -29.01 2.30
CA VAL A 281 -3.61 -27.85 1.78
C VAL A 281 -4.47 -26.58 1.83
N VAL A 282 -5.71 -26.66 1.33
CA VAL A 282 -6.64 -25.52 1.30
C VAL A 282 -7.18 -25.23 2.70
N LEU A 283 -7.51 -26.27 3.47
CA LEU A 283 -8.05 -26.13 4.82
C LEU A 283 -7.08 -25.39 5.74
N THR A 284 -5.79 -25.62 5.59
CA THR A 284 -4.71 -24.99 6.39
C THR A 284 -4.69 -23.47 6.27
N LEU A 285 -5.16 -22.90 5.16
CA LEU A 285 -5.28 -21.44 4.99
C LEU A 285 -6.24 -20.83 6.02
N HIS A 286 -7.40 -21.47 6.21
CA HIS A 286 -8.47 -20.96 7.05
C HIS A 286 -8.34 -21.49 8.48
N TRP A 287 -8.15 -22.80 8.63
CA TRP A 287 -8.07 -23.50 9.90
C TRP A 287 -6.83 -24.42 9.93
N VAL A 288 -5.74 -23.88 10.48
CA VAL A 288 -4.43 -24.56 10.49
C VAL A 288 -4.45 -25.90 11.21
N TRP A 289 -5.10 -25.99 12.39
CA TRP A 289 -5.10 -27.23 13.18
C TRP A 289 -5.95 -28.35 12.55
N PRO A 290 -7.19 -28.09 12.08
CA PRO A 290 -7.94 -29.07 11.29
C PRO A 290 -7.22 -29.50 10.00
N GLY A 291 -6.57 -28.56 9.30
CA GLY A 291 -5.75 -28.86 8.12
C GLY A 291 -4.60 -29.81 8.43
N LEU A 292 -3.79 -29.48 9.44
CA LEU A 292 -2.68 -30.33 9.88
C LEU A 292 -3.16 -31.71 10.35
N GLY A 293 -4.25 -31.76 11.13
CA GLY A 293 -4.84 -33.01 11.59
C GLY A 293 -5.32 -33.90 10.45
N LEU A 294 -6.01 -33.32 9.45
CA LEU A 294 -6.46 -34.04 8.26
C LEU A 294 -5.28 -34.56 7.42
N SER A 295 -4.23 -33.76 7.25
CA SER A 295 -3.00 -34.15 6.55
C SER A 295 -2.33 -35.35 7.21
N LEU A 296 -2.19 -35.31 8.54
CA LEU A 296 -1.59 -36.38 9.33
C LEU A 296 -2.44 -37.65 9.32
N GLY A 297 -3.77 -37.52 9.47
CA GLY A 297 -4.70 -38.65 9.39
C GLY A 297 -4.67 -39.32 8.01
N ALA A 298 -4.68 -38.54 6.94
CA ALA A 298 -4.55 -39.07 5.58
C ALA A 298 -3.18 -39.73 5.34
N SER A 299 -2.10 -39.12 5.83
CA SER A 299 -0.74 -39.69 5.75
C SER A 299 -0.63 -41.01 6.50
N ALA A 300 -1.22 -41.12 7.70
CA ALA A 300 -1.26 -42.35 8.47
C ALA A 300 -2.04 -43.46 7.75
N GLY A 301 -3.18 -43.13 7.14
CA GLY A 301 -3.94 -44.08 6.33
C GLY A 301 -3.18 -44.54 5.09
N ILE A 302 -2.47 -43.63 4.41
CA ILE A 302 -1.61 -43.98 3.26
C ILE A 302 -0.48 -44.89 3.73
N MET A 303 0.25 -44.52 4.80
CA MET A 303 1.31 -45.34 5.40
C MET A 303 0.86 -46.77 5.69
N LEU A 304 -0.32 -46.93 6.28
CA LEU A 304 -0.87 -48.23 6.65
C LEU A 304 -1.19 -49.07 5.41
N LEU A 305 -1.86 -48.48 4.41
CA LEU A 305 -2.29 -49.20 3.21
C LEU A 305 -1.14 -49.49 2.22
N THR A 306 -0.04 -48.74 2.29
CA THR A 306 1.13 -48.96 1.43
C THR A 306 2.23 -49.79 2.09
N ALA A 307 2.05 -50.24 3.34
CA ALA A 307 3.09 -50.99 4.08
C ALA A 307 3.45 -52.32 3.39
N GLU A 308 2.46 -53.03 2.89
CA GLU A 308 2.63 -54.36 2.28
C GLU A 308 2.87 -54.30 0.76
N SER A 309 2.97 -53.12 0.16
CA SER A 309 3.02 -52.98 -1.30
C SER A 309 4.38 -53.38 -1.90
N GLY A 310 5.41 -53.64 -1.08
CA GLY A 310 6.75 -54.04 -1.52
C GLY A 310 7.56 -52.95 -2.23
N VAL A 311 7.07 -51.72 -2.27
CA VAL A 311 7.74 -50.59 -2.94
C VAL A 311 8.70 -49.91 -1.94
N PRO A 312 9.98 -49.67 -2.28
CA PRO A 312 11.03 -49.21 -1.34
C PRO A 312 10.93 -47.72 -0.97
N VAL A 313 9.74 -47.13 -1.02
CA VAL A 313 9.46 -45.72 -0.68
C VAL A 313 8.48 -45.58 0.49
N TRP A 314 8.15 -46.69 1.16
CA TRP A 314 7.48 -46.66 2.45
C TRP A 314 8.44 -46.07 3.51
N PRO A 315 8.00 -45.27 4.51
CA PRO A 315 6.61 -44.96 4.87
C PRO A 315 6.02 -43.74 4.15
N TRP A 316 6.80 -42.99 3.37
CA TRP A 316 6.33 -41.79 2.68
C TRP A 316 6.35 -41.94 1.15
N PRO A 317 5.26 -42.43 0.52
CA PRO A 317 5.07 -42.30 -0.91
C PRO A 317 5.36 -40.87 -1.38
N VAL A 318 6.05 -40.72 -2.51
CA VAL A 318 6.51 -39.41 -3.00
C VAL A 318 5.36 -38.39 -3.08
N THR A 319 4.18 -38.82 -3.54
CA THR A 319 2.98 -37.98 -3.61
C THR A 319 2.48 -37.53 -2.23
N ALA A 320 2.53 -38.40 -1.23
CA ALA A 320 2.17 -38.07 0.15
C ALA A 320 3.19 -37.11 0.77
N LEU A 321 4.49 -37.30 0.52
CA LEU A 321 5.54 -36.41 0.98
C LEU A 321 5.39 -35.00 0.39
N VAL A 322 5.18 -34.90 -0.93
CA VAL A 322 4.99 -33.60 -1.60
C VAL A 322 3.74 -32.89 -1.07
N THR A 323 2.64 -33.63 -0.84
CA THR A 323 1.41 -33.06 -0.26
C THR A 323 1.63 -32.57 1.17
N GLN A 324 2.31 -33.35 2.01
CA GLN A 324 2.66 -32.95 3.37
C GLN A 324 3.56 -31.70 3.37
N CYS A 325 4.55 -31.62 2.48
CA CYS A 325 5.37 -30.44 2.30
C CYS A 325 4.53 -29.23 1.88
N ALA A 326 3.57 -29.38 0.96
CA ALA A 326 2.67 -28.29 0.56
C ALA A 326 1.85 -27.76 1.74
N VAL A 327 1.30 -28.65 2.58
CA VAL A 327 0.60 -28.27 3.82
C VAL A 327 1.51 -27.49 4.76
N LEU A 328 2.74 -27.96 4.97
CA LEU A 328 3.71 -27.31 5.85
C LEU A 328 4.17 -25.94 5.32
N VAL A 329 4.39 -25.78 4.01
CA VAL A 329 4.67 -24.48 3.38
C VAL A 329 3.52 -23.52 3.64
N VAL A 330 2.28 -23.94 3.39
CA VAL A 330 1.11 -23.09 3.59
C VAL A 330 0.99 -22.67 5.05
N ALA A 331 1.18 -23.60 6.00
CA ALA A 331 1.20 -23.28 7.42
C ALA A 331 2.33 -22.28 7.76
N ALA A 332 3.54 -22.48 7.24
CA ALA A 332 4.71 -21.65 7.52
C ALA A 332 4.58 -20.22 6.95
N LEU A 333 3.95 -20.07 5.77
CA LEU A 333 3.74 -18.78 5.12
C LEU A 333 2.57 -17.99 5.72
N THR A 334 1.52 -18.66 6.18
CA THR A 334 0.29 -17.98 6.60
C THR A 334 0.15 -17.84 8.11
N ARG A 335 0.80 -18.69 8.91
CA ARG A 335 0.66 -18.73 10.38
C ARG A 335 2.01 -18.55 11.07
N PRO A 336 2.03 -18.34 12.40
CA PRO A 336 3.27 -18.31 13.16
C PRO A 336 4.09 -19.60 12.99
N TRP A 337 5.41 -19.48 13.11
CA TRP A 337 6.36 -20.57 12.88
C TRP A 337 6.06 -21.83 13.72
N TYR A 338 5.51 -21.65 14.93
CA TYR A 338 5.19 -22.77 15.82
C TYR A 338 4.11 -23.71 15.25
N CYS A 339 3.20 -23.23 14.39
CA CYS A 339 2.17 -24.07 13.79
C CYS A 339 2.80 -25.08 12.80
N ALA A 340 3.67 -24.59 11.91
CA ALA A 340 4.37 -25.42 10.95
C ALA A 340 5.37 -26.36 11.64
N ALA A 341 6.08 -25.87 12.67
CA ALA A 341 6.96 -26.71 13.49
C ALA A 341 6.19 -27.83 14.21
N SER A 342 5.00 -27.53 14.76
CA SER A 342 4.14 -28.54 15.40
C SER A 342 3.67 -29.60 14.40
N GLY A 343 3.25 -29.18 13.21
CA GLY A 343 2.88 -30.10 12.12
C GLY A 343 4.04 -31.00 11.67
N TRP A 344 5.24 -30.44 11.58
CA TRP A 344 6.45 -31.20 11.26
C TRP A 344 6.81 -32.20 12.36
N CYS A 345 6.86 -31.78 13.63
CA CYS A 345 7.11 -32.66 14.77
C CYS A 345 6.11 -33.81 14.81
N ALA A 346 4.83 -33.55 14.56
CA ALA A 346 3.80 -34.58 14.49
C ALA A 346 4.00 -35.55 13.32
N GLY A 347 4.45 -35.07 12.15
CA GLY A 347 4.80 -35.91 11.01
C GLY A 347 6.03 -36.80 11.28
N VAL A 348 7.05 -36.26 11.95
CA VAL A 348 8.22 -37.02 12.41
C VAL A 348 7.81 -38.09 13.43
N LEU A 349 6.98 -37.72 14.40
CA LEU A 349 6.45 -38.66 15.39
C LEU A 349 5.64 -39.77 14.72
N LEU A 350 4.76 -39.43 13.77
CA LEU A 350 3.99 -40.41 12.99
C LEU A 350 4.93 -41.39 12.25
N THR A 351 6.00 -40.87 11.66
CA THR A 351 7.02 -41.69 10.98
C THR A 351 7.72 -42.63 11.97
N LEU A 352 8.14 -42.12 13.13
CA LEU A 352 8.80 -42.92 14.17
C LEU A 352 7.87 -44.03 14.70
N VAL A 353 6.58 -43.72 14.90
CA VAL A 353 5.59 -44.70 15.35
C VAL A 353 5.36 -45.76 14.28
N ALA A 354 5.18 -45.38 13.01
CA ALA A 354 4.99 -46.32 11.90
C ALA A 354 6.20 -47.25 11.77
N LEU A 355 7.41 -46.70 11.88
CA LEU A 355 8.64 -47.48 11.94
C LEU A 355 8.59 -48.43 13.14
N LEU A 356 8.45 -47.95 14.38
CA LEU A 356 8.50 -48.79 15.57
C LEU A 356 7.51 -49.98 15.53
N LEU A 357 6.31 -49.78 14.98
CA LEU A 357 5.29 -50.82 14.82
C LEU A 357 5.63 -51.89 13.76
N SER A 358 6.57 -51.59 12.85
CA SER A 358 6.96 -52.48 11.74
C SER A 358 8.23 -53.29 12.03
N LEU A 359 8.81 -53.19 13.23
CA LEU A 359 9.89 -54.09 13.67
C LEU A 359 9.28 -55.46 14.00
N PRO A 360 9.77 -56.60 13.46
CA PRO A 360 11.04 -56.84 12.74
C PRO A 360 10.97 -56.89 11.20
N GLU A 361 9.79 -56.78 10.59
CA GLU A 361 9.57 -56.91 9.13
C GLU A 361 9.90 -55.62 8.34
N MET A 362 10.84 -54.81 8.83
CA MET A 362 11.14 -53.53 8.24
C MET A 362 11.77 -53.63 6.84
N PRO A 363 11.25 -52.90 5.85
CA PRO A 363 11.94 -52.72 4.58
C PRO A 363 13.27 -51.97 4.78
N ASP A 364 14.34 -52.42 4.12
CA ASP A 364 15.67 -51.81 4.21
C ASP A 364 15.69 -50.30 3.90
N ALA A 365 14.83 -49.87 2.97
CA ALA A 365 14.72 -48.47 2.55
C ALA A 365 13.85 -47.58 3.47
N ALA A 366 13.17 -48.16 4.46
CA ALA A 366 12.19 -47.45 5.27
C ALA A 366 12.81 -46.35 6.14
N LEU A 367 13.95 -46.66 6.77
CA LEU A 367 14.70 -45.71 7.59
C LEU A 367 15.23 -44.56 6.73
N ALA A 368 15.83 -44.87 5.58
CA ALA A 368 16.36 -43.86 4.66
C ALA A 368 15.26 -42.92 4.17
N THR A 369 14.10 -43.46 3.77
CA THR A 369 12.95 -42.67 3.32
C THR A 369 12.36 -41.81 4.44
N GLY A 370 12.28 -42.33 5.66
CA GLY A 370 11.86 -41.57 6.83
C GLY A 370 12.80 -40.39 7.14
N ILE A 371 14.12 -40.59 7.05
CA ILE A 371 15.12 -39.53 7.23
C ILE A 371 15.00 -38.46 6.14
N VAL A 372 14.87 -38.87 4.87
CA VAL A 372 14.67 -37.94 3.74
C VAL A 372 13.39 -37.14 3.92
N ALA A 373 12.28 -37.79 4.27
CA ALA A 373 11.01 -37.11 4.53
C ALA A 373 11.13 -36.08 5.66
N GLY A 374 11.76 -36.46 6.80
CA GLY A 374 11.97 -35.58 7.94
C GLY A 374 12.85 -34.37 7.61
N THR A 375 13.96 -34.58 6.90
CA THR A 375 14.92 -33.52 6.53
C THR A 375 14.37 -32.57 5.46
N VAL A 376 13.74 -33.08 4.40
CA VAL A 376 13.12 -32.27 3.35
C VAL A 376 11.98 -31.42 3.92
N SER A 377 11.10 -32.01 4.71
CA SER A 377 10.00 -31.28 5.34
C SER A 377 10.49 -30.26 6.38
N ALA A 378 11.59 -30.53 7.10
CA ALA A 378 12.22 -29.56 8.00
C ALA A 378 12.75 -28.35 7.22
N ALA A 379 13.48 -28.59 6.11
CA ALA A 379 13.99 -27.52 5.25
C ALA A 379 12.85 -26.64 4.73
N VAL A 380 11.74 -27.26 4.31
CA VAL A 380 10.53 -26.56 3.88
C VAL A 380 9.96 -25.65 4.97
N VAL A 381 9.85 -26.13 6.22
CA VAL A 381 9.35 -25.32 7.34
C VAL A 381 10.28 -24.15 7.64
N VAL A 382 11.60 -24.37 7.64
CA VAL A 382 12.60 -23.32 7.89
C VAL A 382 12.54 -22.25 6.80
N VAL A 383 12.58 -22.66 5.52
CA VAL A 383 12.51 -21.73 4.38
C VAL A 383 11.19 -20.95 4.39
N GLY A 384 10.07 -21.62 4.65
CA GLY A 384 8.75 -20.97 4.75
C GLY A 384 8.69 -19.94 5.88
N ALA A 385 9.25 -20.26 7.06
CA ALA A 385 9.29 -19.34 8.19
C ALA A 385 10.19 -18.12 7.92
N LEU A 386 11.36 -18.32 7.29
CA LEU A 386 12.26 -17.25 6.88
C LEU A 386 11.62 -16.35 5.81
N ALA A 387 10.98 -16.94 4.80
CA ALA A 387 10.26 -16.21 3.76
C ALA A 387 9.13 -15.34 4.37
N ARG A 388 8.36 -15.90 5.30
CA ARG A 388 7.33 -15.14 6.02
C ARG A 388 7.92 -13.98 6.82
N MET A 389 9.03 -14.22 7.53
CA MET A 389 9.72 -13.17 8.29
C MET A 389 10.20 -12.04 7.37
N TRP A 390 10.76 -12.40 6.21
CA TRP A 390 11.21 -11.44 5.21
C TRP A 390 10.06 -10.61 4.63
N ILE A 391 8.94 -11.24 4.25
CA ILE A 391 7.75 -10.55 3.74
C ILE A 391 7.17 -9.57 4.77
N LEU A 392 7.06 -10.00 6.03
CA LEU A 392 6.54 -9.15 7.11
C LEU A 392 7.48 -7.98 7.42
N ASN A 393 8.79 -8.20 7.39
CA ASN A 393 9.78 -7.15 7.63
C ASN A 393 9.84 -6.14 6.48
N ALA A 394 9.77 -6.61 5.23
CA ALA A 394 9.72 -5.74 4.05
C ALA A 394 8.49 -4.83 4.09
N GLY A 395 7.30 -5.37 4.40
CA GLY A 395 6.08 -4.56 4.52
C GLY A 395 6.12 -3.54 5.67
N ARG A 396 6.80 -3.85 6.78
CA ARG A 396 7.01 -2.91 7.89
C ARG A 396 7.95 -1.77 7.50
N LEU A 397 9.01 -2.07 6.75
CA LEU A 397 9.95 -1.07 6.27
C LEU A 397 9.25 -0.10 5.31
N GLU A 398 8.50 -0.62 4.34
CA GLU A 398 7.77 0.21 3.38
C GLU A 398 6.72 1.10 4.06
N ALA A 399 6.01 0.57 5.07
CA ALA A 399 5.08 1.36 5.87
C ALA A 399 5.80 2.47 6.65
N ALA A 400 6.96 2.16 7.26
CA ALA A 400 7.77 3.13 7.99
C ALA A 400 8.31 4.24 7.07
N GLU A 401 8.80 3.88 5.87
CA GLU A 401 9.27 4.83 4.86
C GLU A 401 8.15 5.77 4.40
N ARG A 402 6.93 5.25 4.16
CA ARG A 402 5.77 6.07 3.82
C ARG A 402 5.43 7.06 4.93
N THR A 403 5.38 6.60 6.18
CA THR A 403 5.11 7.49 7.32
C THR A 403 6.19 8.56 7.50
N SER A 404 7.46 8.21 7.29
CA SER A 404 8.58 9.17 7.35
C SER A 404 8.49 10.21 6.23
N ALA A 405 8.19 9.78 5.00
CA ALA A 405 8.04 10.68 3.87
C ALA A 405 6.86 11.65 4.04
N GLU A 406 5.76 11.19 4.63
CA GLU A 406 4.62 12.05 4.97
C GLU A 406 4.97 13.08 6.05
N GLN A 407 5.71 12.66 7.09
CA GLN A 407 6.19 13.58 8.14
C GLN A 407 7.16 14.62 7.60
N ASP A 408 8.12 14.21 6.77
CA ASP A 408 9.08 15.11 6.13
C ASP A 408 8.39 16.13 5.21
N ARG A 409 7.37 15.69 4.48
CA ARG A 409 6.57 16.58 3.64
C ARG A 409 5.83 17.62 4.47
N ARG A 410 5.14 17.20 5.54
CA ARG A 410 4.44 18.13 6.45
C ARG A 410 5.42 19.12 7.09
N ARG A 411 6.58 18.64 7.52
CA ARG A 411 7.64 19.50 8.08
C ARG A 411 8.10 20.55 7.08
N LYS A 412 8.40 20.15 5.83
CA LYS A 412 8.79 21.09 4.76
C LYS A 412 7.69 22.11 4.44
N GLU A 413 6.43 21.67 4.40
CA GLU A 413 5.28 22.57 4.18
C GLU A 413 5.15 23.62 5.31
N LEU A 414 5.39 23.23 6.56
CA LEU A 414 5.41 24.15 7.71
C LEU A 414 6.61 25.10 7.67
N GLU A 415 7.81 24.59 7.39
CA GLU A 415 9.02 25.40 7.25
C GLU A 415 8.86 26.46 6.14
N GLU A 416 8.24 26.08 5.02
CA GLU A 416 7.93 26.98 3.90
C GLU A 416 6.90 28.05 4.31
N ARG A 417 5.79 27.66 4.96
CA ARG A 417 4.80 28.61 5.46
C ARG A 417 5.40 29.62 6.43
N ASN A 418 6.27 29.17 7.34
CA ASN A 418 6.98 30.03 8.28
C ASN A 418 8.02 30.94 7.61
N ARG A 419 8.66 30.48 6.53
CA ARG A 419 9.53 31.34 5.71
C ARG A 419 8.72 32.43 5.02
N ILE A 420 7.63 32.06 4.34
CA ILE A 420 6.73 33.01 3.66
C ILE A 420 6.18 34.04 4.65
N ALA A 421 5.74 33.61 5.84
CA ALA A 421 5.23 34.51 6.87
C ALA A 421 6.30 35.53 7.34
N ARG A 422 7.57 35.12 7.46
CA ARG A 422 8.68 36.02 7.80
C ARG A 422 9.02 36.98 6.67
N GLU A 423 9.13 36.50 5.44
CA GLU A 423 9.40 37.35 4.27
C GLU A 423 8.28 38.39 4.06
N LEU A 424 7.02 37.97 4.22
CA LEU A 424 5.87 38.87 4.20
C LEU A 424 5.97 39.91 5.33
N HIS A 425 6.32 39.50 6.55
CA HIS A 425 6.51 40.42 7.67
C HIS A 425 7.57 41.47 7.35
N ASP A 426 8.74 41.06 6.89
CA ASP A 426 9.85 41.97 6.65
C ASP A 426 9.53 42.97 5.54
N VAL A 427 8.95 42.52 4.42
CA VAL A 427 8.62 43.40 3.28
C VAL A 427 7.45 44.34 3.60
N VAL A 428 6.35 43.81 4.14
CA VAL A 428 5.13 44.60 4.38
C VAL A 428 5.30 45.50 5.60
N ALA A 429 5.87 45.01 6.71
CA ALA A 429 6.05 45.84 7.90
C ALA A 429 7.04 46.97 7.66
N HIS A 430 8.12 46.72 6.91
CA HIS A 430 9.06 47.77 6.53
C HIS A 430 8.41 48.81 5.63
N SER A 431 7.67 48.40 4.58
CA SER A 431 7.01 49.31 3.65
C SER A 431 5.96 50.18 4.35
N MET A 432 5.11 49.59 5.19
CA MET A 432 4.10 50.32 5.96
C MET A 432 4.73 51.27 6.99
N SER A 433 5.86 50.89 7.60
CA SER A 433 6.59 51.79 8.52
C SER A 433 7.16 53.00 7.78
N VAL A 434 7.72 52.79 6.58
CA VAL A 434 8.22 53.89 5.73
C VAL A 434 7.07 54.82 5.31
N ILE A 435 5.94 54.28 4.87
CA ILE A 435 4.75 55.08 4.50
C ILE A 435 4.25 55.88 5.71
N SER A 436 4.16 55.27 6.89
CA SER A 436 3.77 55.96 8.13
C SER A 436 4.72 57.11 8.47
N VAL A 437 6.04 56.90 8.36
CA VAL A 437 7.05 57.94 8.66
C VAL A 437 7.01 59.06 7.61
N GLN A 438 6.91 58.73 6.33
CA GLN A 438 6.84 59.71 5.25
C GLN A 438 5.57 60.58 5.35
N ALA A 439 4.43 59.96 5.61
CA ALA A 439 3.16 60.67 5.82
C ALA A 439 3.19 61.54 7.08
N ALA A 440 3.71 61.03 8.20
CA ALA A 440 3.81 61.80 9.44
C ALA A 440 4.78 63.01 9.34
N THR A 441 5.83 62.89 8.52
CA THR A 441 6.85 63.94 8.35
C THR A 441 6.55 64.91 7.21
N ALA A 442 5.50 64.69 6.41
CA ALA A 442 5.15 65.50 5.24
C ALA A 442 5.04 67.00 5.54
N ARG A 443 4.41 67.38 6.67
CA ARG A 443 4.25 68.79 7.09
C ARG A 443 5.58 69.53 7.31
N TYR A 444 6.62 68.80 7.72
CA TYR A 444 7.93 69.38 8.03
C TYR A 444 8.83 69.47 6.80
N ARG A 445 8.58 68.62 5.80
CA ARG A 445 9.36 68.56 4.54
C ARG A 445 8.80 69.46 3.45
N ASN A 446 7.52 69.83 3.52
CA ASN A 446 6.87 70.73 2.57
C ASN A 446 6.06 71.81 3.32
N PRO A 447 6.66 72.98 3.59
CA PRO A 447 6.02 74.06 4.35
C PRO A 447 4.81 74.74 3.69
N GLY A 448 4.51 74.40 2.42
CA GLY A 448 3.44 75.00 1.62
C GLY A 448 2.16 74.17 1.50
N ILE A 449 2.03 73.08 2.27
CA ILE A 449 0.85 72.21 2.23
C ILE A 449 -0.31 72.89 2.96
N ASP A 450 -1.52 72.83 2.41
CA ASP A 450 -2.71 73.37 3.07
C ASP A 450 -3.19 72.49 4.24
N ALA A 451 -4.09 73.02 5.07
CA ALA A 451 -4.62 72.33 6.24
C ALA A 451 -5.54 71.12 5.91
N ALA A 452 -5.95 70.95 4.66
CA ALA A 452 -6.75 69.80 4.22
C ALA A 452 -5.83 68.62 3.86
N ALA A 453 -4.82 68.85 3.02
CA ALA A 453 -3.80 67.88 2.67
C ALA A 453 -2.97 67.43 3.89
N GLN A 454 -2.77 68.32 4.87
CA GLN A 454 -2.11 67.95 6.13
C GLN A 454 -2.92 66.95 6.96
N ARG A 455 -4.25 67.04 6.96
CA ARG A 455 -5.14 66.05 7.60
C ARG A 455 -5.13 64.72 6.85
N GLU A 456 -5.10 64.79 5.52
CA GLU A 456 -5.04 63.61 4.65
C GLU A 456 -3.74 62.79 4.90
N PHE A 457 -2.59 63.45 5.09
CA PHE A 457 -1.35 62.76 5.48
C PHE A 457 -1.39 62.19 6.91
N GLU A 458 -2.08 62.83 7.86
CA GLU A 458 -2.30 62.28 9.20
C GLU A 458 -3.17 61.01 9.16
N GLU A 459 -4.21 61.01 8.33
CA GLU A 459 -5.07 59.85 8.09
C GLU A 459 -4.30 58.68 7.45
N ILE A 460 -3.45 58.95 6.43
CA ILE A 460 -2.57 57.93 5.82
C ILE A 460 -1.58 57.34 6.84
N ALA A 461 -1.03 58.18 7.72
CA ALA A 461 -0.14 57.72 8.79
C ALA A 461 -0.89 56.88 9.84
N GLY A 462 -2.15 57.24 10.14
CA GLY A 462 -3.04 56.47 11.01
C GLY A 462 -3.35 55.09 10.44
N SER A 463 -3.82 55.05 9.18
CA SER A 463 -4.19 53.82 8.47
C SER A 463 -3.00 52.86 8.31
N SER A 464 -1.80 53.37 8.00
CA SER A 464 -0.58 52.55 7.95
C SER A 464 -0.21 51.92 9.32
N ARG A 465 -0.42 52.63 10.43
CA ARG A 465 -0.17 52.11 11.79
C ARG A 465 -1.20 51.05 12.19
N GLU A 466 -2.45 51.25 11.80
CA GLU A 466 -3.55 50.30 12.04
C GLU A 466 -3.32 49.00 11.26
N ALA A 467 -2.99 49.09 9.97
CA ALA A 467 -2.64 47.93 9.14
C ALA A 467 -1.43 47.14 9.68
N LEU A 468 -0.41 47.83 10.22
CA LEU A 468 0.72 47.21 10.91
C LEU A 468 0.31 46.45 12.18
N SER A 469 -0.66 46.98 12.92
CA SER A 469 -1.18 46.36 14.15
C SER A 469 -1.97 45.09 13.82
N GLU A 470 -2.87 45.15 12.84
CA GLU A 470 -3.67 44.01 12.38
C GLU A 470 -2.79 42.87 11.84
N MET A 471 -1.79 43.20 11.04
CA MET A 471 -0.86 42.20 10.50
C MET A 471 -0.04 41.50 11.60
N ARG A 472 0.42 42.24 12.61
CA ARG A 472 1.14 41.64 13.76
C ARG A 472 0.25 40.71 14.57
N MET A 473 -1.03 41.05 14.70
CA MET A 473 -2.02 40.20 15.38
C MET A 473 -2.25 38.89 14.62
N LEU A 474 -2.42 38.94 13.29
CA LEU A 474 -2.58 37.73 12.46
C LEU A 474 -1.33 36.83 12.47
N LEU A 475 -0.14 37.42 12.43
CA LEU A 475 1.12 36.67 12.51
C LEU A 475 1.40 36.10 13.91
N SER A 476 0.93 36.77 14.96
CA SER A 476 1.00 36.25 16.33
C SER A 476 0.20 34.95 16.48
N VAL A 477 -0.94 34.83 15.78
CA VAL A 477 -1.76 33.60 15.79
C VAL A 477 -1.04 32.46 15.07
N LEU A 478 -0.32 32.75 13.99
CA LEU A 478 0.47 31.74 13.26
C LEU A 478 1.75 31.30 14.00
N ARG A 479 2.30 32.14 14.89
CA ARG A 479 3.49 31.82 15.71
C ARG A 479 3.17 31.11 17.03
N ALA A 480 1.95 31.23 17.52
CA ALA A 480 1.53 30.63 18.79
C ALA A 480 1.55 29.10 18.79
N GLU A 481 1.64 28.44 17.62
CA GLU A 481 1.78 26.99 17.50
C GLU A 481 3.24 26.49 17.59
N ASP A 482 4.26 27.37 17.48
CA ASP A 482 5.67 26.95 17.30
C ASP A 482 6.68 27.50 18.34
N ASP A 483 6.37 28.55 19.11
CA ASP A 483 7.32 29.08 20.12
C ASP A 483 7.09 28.48 21.50
N ALA A 484 7.95 27.54 21.90
CA ALA A 484 8.16 27.21 23.31
C ALA A 484 8.85 28.42 24.00
N PRO A 485 8.21 29.11 24.95
CA PRO A 485 8.77 30.35 25.49
C PRO A 485 9.99 30.06 26.38
N THR A 486 11.10 30.76 26.14
CA THR A 486 12.38 30.63 26.86
C THR A 486 12.49 31.55 28.09
N ALA A 487 11.36 32.10 28.55
CA ALA A 487 11.26 32.87 29.80
C ALA A 487 10.40 32.07 30.81
N PRO A 488 10.66 32.16 32.12
CA PRO A 488 9.77 31.56 33.11
C PRO A 488 8.35 32.08 32.88
N GLU A 489 7.38 31.17 32.78
CA GLU A 489 5.99 31.52 32.48
C GLU A 489 5.45 32.51 33.54
N PRO A 490 4.78 33.59 33.12
CA PRO A 490 4.28 34.61 34.03
C PRO A 490 3.23 34.04 35.00
N GLY A 491 3.40 34.33 36.30
CA GLY A 491 2.54 33.84 37.38
C GLY A 491 1.68 34.93 38.03
N LEU A 492 1.04 34.59 39.15
CA LEU A 492 0.17 35.49 39.92
C LEU A 492 0.92 36.73 40.45
N ASP A 493 2.20 36.55 40.77
CA ASP A 493 3.12 37.59 41.26
C ASP A 493 3.37 38.72 40.24
N GLN A 494 3.11 38.47 38.96
CA GLN A 494 3.31 39.44 37.89
C GLN A 494 2.03 40.22 37.52
N ILE A 495 0.89 39.91 38.14
CA ILE A 495 -0.37 40.62 37.86
C ILE A 495 -0.32 42.06 38.38
N ASP A 496 0.31 42.30 39.53
CA ASP A 496 0.53 43.65 40.08
C ASP A 496 1.26 44.54 39.07
N ALA A 497 2.37 44.02 38.51
CA ALA A 497 3.16 44.74 37.51
C ALA A 497 2.38 45.00 36.22
N LEU A 498 1.55 44.05 35.78
CA LEU A 498 0.66 44.19 34.63
C LEU A 498 -0.37 45.32 34.84
N VAL A 499 -0.98 45.37 36.03
CA VAL A 499 -1.94 46.42 36.39
C VAL A 499 -1.28 47.78 36.46
N GLU A 500 -0.11 47.91 37.09
CA GLU A 500 0.62 49.18 37.15
C GLU A 500 1.07 49.67 35.76
N THR A 501 1.53 48.76 34.90
CA THR A 501 1.88 49.09 33.52
C THR A 501 0.67 49.64 32.76
N THR A 502 -0.50 49.03 32.97
CA THR A 502 -1.75 49.47 32.35
C THR A 502 -2.22 50.80 32.94
N ARG A 503 -2.07 51.03 34.25
CA ARG A 503 -2.38 52.32 34.89
C ARG A 503 -1.48 53.44 34.37
N ALA A 504 -0.19 53.17 34.17
CA ALA A 504 0.77 54.13 33.61
C ALA A 504 0.40 54.61 32.18
N SER A 505 -0.44 53.87 31.46
CA SER A 505 -0.98 54.28 30.15
C SER A 505 -2.09 55.34 30.24
N GLY A 506 -2.49 55.76 31.45
CA GLY A 506 -3.49 56.81 31.69
C GLY A 506 -4.90 56.28 31.98
N THR A 507 -5.06 54.98 32.19
CA THR A 507 -6.35 54.36 32.53
C THR A 507 -6.58 54.37 34.05
N ALA A 508 -7.76 54.79 34.49
CA ALA A 508 -8.13 54.78 35.90
C ALA A 508 -8.42 53.34 36.36
N ILE A 509 -7.50 52.73 37.10
CA ILE A 509 -7.65 51.35 37.59
C ILE A 509 -7.68 51.31 39.11
N ARG A 510 -8.79 50.87 39.72
CA ARG A 510 -8.82 50.50 41.14
C ARG A 510 -8.43 49.04 41.25
N TYR A 511 -7.38 48.76 42.03
CA TYR A 511 -6.80 47.43 42.15
C TYR A 511 -6.83 46.97 43.60
N SER A 512 -7.39 45.78 43.82
CA SER A 512 -7.37 45.05 45.08
C SER A 512 -6.66 43.72 44.82
N GLY A 513 -5.37 43.68 45.15
CA GLY A 513 -4.52 42.50 44.95
C GLY A 513 -4.55 41.52 46.12
N LEU A 514 -3.93 40.35 45.91
CA LEU A 514 -3.71 39.36 46.96
C LEU A 514 -2.77 39.93 48.03
N LYS A 515 -3.20 39.95 49.29
CA LYS A 515 -2.42 40.54 50.42
C LYS A 515 -1.28 39.65 50.89
N ASP A 516 -1.40 38.34 50.69
CA ASP A 516 -0.42 37.33 51.10
C ASP A 516 0.05 36.51 49.89
N ALA A 517 1.30 36.04 49.93
CA ALA A 517 1.75 35.02 48.99
C ALA A 517 0.83 33.79 49.13
N VAL A 518 0.41 33.21 48.01
CA VAL A 518 -0.44 32.01 47.99
C VAL A 518 0.46 30.78 47.89
N PRO A 519 0.85 30.13 49.01
CA PRO A 519 1.68 28.94 48.96
C PRO A 519 0.90 27.78 48.33
N GLY A 520 1.47 27.18 47.28
CA GLY A 520 0.94 25.98 46.65
C GLY A 520 0.12 26.19 45.37
N ALA A 521 0.02 27.41 44.85
CA ALA A 521 -0.68 27.68 43.60
C ALA A 521 -0.08 26.89 42.42
N ASN A 522 -0.91 26.11 41.73
CA ASN A 522 -0.55 25.41 40.51
C ASN A 522 -0.04 26.42 39.46
N PRO A 523 1.20 26.26 38.93
CA PRO A 523 1.76 27.17 37.93
C PRO A 523 0.86 27.38 36.72
N ALA A 524 0.13 26.33 36.29
CA ALA A 524 -0.82 26.42 35.18
C ALA A 524 -2.03 27.31 35.51
N ALA A 525 -2.53 27.26 36.75
CA ALA A 525 -3.62 28.12 37.21
C ALA A 525 -3.16 29.58 37.35
N GLY A 526 -1.93 29.80 37.82
CA GLY A 526 -1.31 31.12 37.88
C GLY A 526 -1.15 31.77 36.51
N LEU A 527 -0.67 31.00 35.53
CA LEU A 527 -0.56 31.46 34.14
C LEU A 527 -1.94 31.74 33.51
N ALA A 528 -2.92 30.86 33.74
CA ALA A 528 -4.29 31.04 33.25
C ALA A 528 -4.91 32.33 33.81
N ALA A 529 -4.73 32.61 35.10
CA ALA A 529 -5.17 33.85 35.75
C ALA A 529 -4.47 35.08 35.18
N TYR A 530 -3.14 35.04 35.05
CA TYR A 530 -2.37 36.14 34.45
C TYR A 530 -2.86 36.48 33.04
N ARG A 531 -3.02 35.46 32.19
CA ARG A 531 -3.50 35.64 30.80
C ARG A 531 -4.94 36.12 30.74
N ALA A 532 -5.80 35.69 31.67
CA ALA A 532 -7.17 36.16 31.76
C ALA A 532 -7.24 37.66 32.12
N VAL A 533 -6.45 38.11 33.10
CA VAL A 533 -6.38 39.53 33.48
C VAL A 533 -5.79 40.36 32.34
N GLN A 534 -4.73 39.88 31.68
CA GLN A 534 -4.11 40.56 30.53
C GLN A 534 -5.11 40.78 29.39
N GLU A 535 -5.82 39.73 29.00
CA GLU A 535 -6.81 39.80 27.93
C GLU A 535 -8.00 40.69 28.32
N ALA A 536 -8.45 40.63 29.58
CA ALA A 536 -9.54 41.47 30.09
C ALA A 536 -9.18 42.96 30.11
N LEU A 537 -7.97 43.32 30.57
CA LEU A 537 -7.46 44.70 30.54
C LEU A 537 -7.29 45.21 29.11
N SER A 538 -6.75 44.38 28.21
CA SER A 538 -6.64 44.70 26.79
C SER A 538 -8.02 44.97 26.16
N ASN A 539 -9.01 44.13 26.48
CA ASN A 539 -10.38 44.31 26.01
C ASN A 539 -11.03 45.59 26.57
N ALA A 540 -10.82 45.92 27.85
CA ALA A 540 -11.31 47.16 28.44
C ALA A 540 -10.70 48.39 27.74
N LEU A 541 -9.39 48.39 27.47
CA LEU A 541 -8.72 49.47 26.72
C LEU A 541 -9.25 49.61 25.29
N ARG A 542 -9.53 48.49 24.62
CA ARG A 542 -9.98 48.46 23.23
C ARG A 542 -11.45 48.84 23.08
N HIS A 543 -12.30 48.35 23.96
CA HIS A 543 -13.76 48.43 23.82
C HIS A 543 -14.41 49.48 24.73
N ALA A 544 -13.73 49.93 25.79
CA ALA A 544 -14.21 50.97 26.68
C ALA A 544 -13.12 52.01 27.02
N PRO A 545 -12.53 52.68 26.01
CA PRO A 545 -11.44 53.63 26.25
C PRO A 545 -11.89 54.78 27.17
N GLY A 546 -11.13 55.00 28.24
CA GLY A 546 -11.41 56.04 29.25
C GLY A 546 -12.42 55.65 30.33
N ALA A 547 -12.99 54.43 30.30
CA ALA A 547 -13.77 53.90 31.42
C ALA A 547 -12.83 53.51 32.59
N ALA A 548 -13.31 53.69 33.83
CA ALA A 548 -12.59 53.14 34.98
C ALA A 548 -12.70 51.61 34.99
N VAL A 549 -11.63 50.96 35.46
CA VAL A 549 -11.55 49.49 35.57
C VAL A 549 -11.29 49.09 37.02
N ASP A 550 -12.08 48.17 37.53
CA ASP A 550 -11.92 47.51 38.82
C ASP A 550 -11.30 46.14 38.61
N VAL A 551 -10.16 45.89 39.24
CA VAL A 551 -9.49 44.59 39.24
C VAL A 551 -9.40 44.11 40.69
N ASP A 552 -10.04 42.98 41.00
CA ASP A 552 -10.05 42.36 42.33
C ASP A 552 -9.55 40.90 42.23
N LEU A 553 -8.54 40.58 43.03
CA LEU A 553 -8.01 39.23 43.20
C LEU A 553 -8.16 38.84 44.67
N ALA A 554 -8.90 37.77 44.93
CA ALA A 554 -9.10 37.29 46.28
C ALA A 554 -9.03 35.77 46.38
N LEU A 555 -8.51 35.28 47.49
CA LEU A 555 -8.59 33.88 47.88
C LEU A 555 -9.93 33.63 48.57
N GLU A 556 -10.73 32.69 48.05
CA GLU A 556 -11.97 32.23 48.68
C GLU A 556 -11.66 31.14 49.75
N GLU A 557 -12.58 30.93 50.70
CA GLU A 557 -12.41 29.98 51.83
C GLU A 557 -12.22 28.51 51.38
N ASP A 558 -12.61 28.18 50.14
CA ASP A 558 -12.51 26.85 49.53
C ASP A 558 -11.22 26.64 48.72
N HIS A 559 -10.19 27.46 48.96
CA HIS A 559 -8.90 27.45 48.24
C HIS A 559 -9.02 27.75 46.75
N ARG A 560 -10.01 28.55 46.33
CA ARG A 560 -10.11 29.05 44.96
C ARG A 560 -9.65 30.50 44.84
N LEU A 561 -8.99 30.80 43.73
CA LEU A 561 -8.70 32.17 43.34
C LEU A 561 -9.90 32.76 42.60
N ARG A 562 -10.50 33.80 43.17
CA ARG A 562 -11.47 34.66 42.49
C ARG A 562 -10.72 35.80 41.79
N VAL A 563 -10.93 35.92 40.48
CA VAL A 563 -10.42 37.00 39.64
C VAL A 563 -11.60 37.75 39.06
N GLU A 564 -11.71 39.03 39.35
CA GLU A 564 -12.77 39.89 38.83
C GLU A 564 -12.16 41.13 38.16
N VAL A 565 -12.52 41.34 36.89
CA VAL A 565 -12.13 42.51 36.11
C VAL A 565 -13.40 43.13 35.54
N VAL A 566 -13.74 44.34 35.99
CA VAL A 566 -14.97 45.03 35.63
C VAL A 566 -14.64 46.42 35.12
N ASN A 567 -15.06 46.76 33.91
CA ASN A 567 -14.98 48.14 33.42
C ASN A 567 -16.35 48.82 33.46
N GLU A 568 -16.36 50.12 33.74
CA GLU A 568 -17.55 50.96 33.68
C GLU A 568 -17.99 51.20 32.22
N ALA A 569 -19.17 51.81 32.03
CA ALA A 569 -19.63 52.20 30.70
C ALA A 569 -18.69 53.24 30.07
N PRO A 570 -18.38 53.13 28.77
CA PRO A 570 -17.48 54.07 28.13
C PRO A 570 -18.10 55.49 28.08
N PRO A 571 -17.32 56.55 28.34
CA PRO A 571 -17.81 57.94 28.33
C PRO A 571 -18.27 58.44 26.96
N ARG A 572 -17.96 57.69 25.88
CA ARG A 572 -18.53 57.85 24.55
C ARG A 572 -18.91 56.47 24.00
N PRO A 573 -20.06 56.33 23.31
CA PRO A 573 -20.41 55.07 22.68
C PRO A 573 -19.32 54.67 21.67
N PRO A 574 -18.86 53.42 21.67
CA PRO A 574 -17.83 52.97 20.74
C PRO A 574 -18.36 53.10 19.30
N LYS A 575 -17.51 53.61 18.39
CA LYS A 575 -17.73 53.45 16.95
C LYS A 575 -17.76 51.94 16.64
N GLU A 576 -18.65 51.54 15.73
CA GLU A 576 -19.01 50.15 15.38
C GLU A 576 -17.92 49.08 15.59
N SER A 577 -18.35 47.92 16.07
CA SER A 577 -17.50 46.76 16.34
C SER A 577 -16.80 46.27 15.06
N ALA A 578 -15.47 46.33 15.02
CA ALA A 578 -14.69 45.72 13.95
C ALA A 578 -14.94 44.18 13.89
N PRO A 579 -14.98 43.56 12.69
CA PRO A 579 -15.23 42.13 12.55
C PRO A 579 -14.05 41.33 13.14
N GLY A 580 -14.31 40.52 14.17
CA GLY A 580 -13.30 39.72 14.89
C GLY A 580 -13.50 39.57 16.41
N ALA A 581 -14.53 40.21 16.97
CA ALA A 581 -14.77 40.43 18.40
C ALA A 581 -15.05 39.19 19.30
N GLY A 582 -14.78 37.96 18.86
CA GLY A 582 -15.15 36.73 19.61
C GLY A 582 -14.00 35.86 20.11
N LEU A 583 -12.78 36.02 19.56
CA LEU A 583 -11.66 35.09 19.83
C LEU A 583 -11.05 35.26 21.22
N GLY A 584 -10.94 36.50 21.72
CA GLY A 584 -10.38 36.78 23.05
C GLY A 584 -11.20 36.18 24.19
N LEU A 585 -12.53 36.32 24.12
CA LEU A 585 -13.46 35.76 25.12
C LEU A 585 -13.50 34.22 25.08
N SER A 586 -13.39 33.63 23.89
CA SER A 586 -13.28 32.17 23.73
C SER A 586 -11.98 31.64 24.35
N GLY A 587 -10.85 32.32 24.11
CA GLY A 587 -9.55 31.95 24.65
C GLY A 587 -9.48 32.05 26.19
N ILE A 588 -10.16 33.04 26.79
CA ILE A 588 -10.30 33.12 28.25
C ILE A 588 -11.05 31.89 28.80
N ARG A 589 -12.17 31.51 28.17
CA ARG A 589 -12.99 30.37 28.60
C ARG A 589 -12.26 29.04 28.50
N GLU A 590 -11.54 28.82 27.40
CA GLU A 590 -10.78 27.60 27.17
C GLU A 590 -9.62 27.45 28.15
N ARG A 591 -8.83 28.51 28.37
CA ARG A 591 -7.68 28.49 29.31
C ARG A 591 -8.12 28.27 30.76
N ILE A 592 -9.19 28.93 31.20
CA ILE A 592 -9.72 28.75 32.56
C ILE A 592 -10.33 27.35 32.73
N GLY A 593 -11.05 26.85 31.70
CA GLY A 593 -11.61 25.50 31.72
C GLY A 593 -10.53 24.40 31.74
N ALA A 594 -9.42 24.60 31.04
CA ALA A 594 -8.31 23.65 30.98
C ALA A 594 -7.65 23.38 32.35
N VAL A 595 -7.71 24.35 33.27
CA VAL A 595 -7.23 24.21 34.65
C VAL A 595 -8.33 23.85 35.65
N GLY A 596 -9.53 23.50 35.17
CA GLY A 596 -10.67 23.13 36.02
C GLY A 596 -11.38 24.32 36.68
N GLY A 597 -11.13 25.54 36.21
CA GLY A 597 -11.79 26.76 36.66
C GLY A 597 -13.13 27.02 35.96
N THR A 598 -13.82 28.06 36.41
CA THR A 598 -15.07 28.56 35.82
C THR A 598 -14.96 30.04 35.51
N VAL A 599 -15.57 30.50 34.41
CA VAL A 599 -15.56 31.92 34.05
C VAL A 599 -16.92 32.37 33.52
N ASP A 600 -17.36 33.53 34.00
CA ASP A 600 -18.52 34.28 33.52
C ASP A 600 -18.02 35.57 32.84
N LEU A 601 -18.56 35.84 31.65
CA LEU A 601 -18.19 36.96 30.78
C LEU A 601 -19.50 37.62 30.35
N SER A 602 -19.86 38.71 31.03
CA SER A 602 -21.20 39.28 30.91
C SER A 602 -21.18 40.82 30.94
N PRO A 603 -22.05 41.51 30.18
CA PRO A 603 -22.28 42.94 30.34
C PRO A 603 -22.77 43.27 31.75
N THR A 604 -22.38 44.44 32.28
CA THR A 604 -22.91 44.91 33.57
C THR A 604 -24.22 45.68 33.36
N PRO A 605 -25.13 45.71 34.36
CA PRO A 605 -26.39 46.47 34.27
C PRO A 605 -26.19 47.97 34.02
N GLU A 606 -25.01 48.47 34.39
CA GLU A 606 -24.60 49.88 34.29
C GLU A 606 -23.99 50.22 32.92
N GLY A 607 -23.93 49.25 31.98
CA GLY A 607 -23.44 49.45 30.62
C GLY A 607 -21.95 49.17 30.40
N GLY A 608 -21.30 48.56 31.40
CA GLY A 608 -19.92 48.09 31.34
C GLY A 608 -19.81 46.60 31.00
N PHE A 609 -18.66 45.99 31.29
CA PHE A 609 -18.44 44.55 31.07
C PHE A 609 -17.66 43.93 32.24
N ALA A 610 -18.03 42.72 32.63
CA ALA A 610 -17.43 42.00 33.75
C ALA A 610 -16.87 40.65 33.30
N MET A 611 -15.61 40.38 33.66
CA MET A 611 -15.02 39.05 33.67
C MET A 611 -14.90 38.59 35.12
N ARG A 612 -15.53 37.46 35.44
CA ARG A 612 -15.49 36.82 36.76
C ARG A 612 -15.01 35.39 36.60
N ALA A 613 -13.83 35.09 37.10
CA ALA A 613 -13.25 33.76 37.05
C ALA A 613 -13.02 33.20 38.45
N ARG A 614 -13.19 31.88 38.59
CA ARG A 614 -12.79 31.11 39.77
C ARG A 614 -11.86 29.99 39.33
N LEU A 615 -10.65 29.96 39.85
CA LEU A 615 -9.63 28.96 39.51
C LEU A 615 -9.28 28.13 40.76
N PRO A 616 -9.13 26.80 40.64
CA PRO A 616 -8.53 26.01 41.72
C PRO A 616 -7.05 26.36 41.85
N LEU A 617 -6.58 26.59 43.07
CA LEU A 617 -5.16 26.86 43.36
C LEU A 617 -4.38 25.58 43.62
#